data_AF-A0A4Q3S2V6-F1
#
_entry.id   AF-A0A4Q3S2V6-F1
#
_cell.length_a   1.000
_cell.length_b   1.000
_cell.length_c   1.000
_cell.angle_alpha   90.00
_cell.angle_beta   90.00
_cell.angle_gamma   90.00
#
_symmetry.space_group_name_H-M   'P 1'
#
loop_
_entity.id
_entity.type
_entity.pdbx_description
1 polymer ?
#
loop_
_entity_poly.entity_id
_entity_poly.type
_entity_poly.pdbx_seq_one_letter_code
_entity_poly.pdbx_strand_id
1 'polypeptide(L)'
;MFRSLRVFLCVIVSVTVLNSACDNAEEVKPATQSEPLFNLLPSSETNIDFVNQLTEAPNTNVLMYEYFYNGGGVAVGDLNGDGSGLDGTA
;
A
#
# COMPACT_ATOMS: atom_id res chain seq x y z
N MET A 1 40.38 -6.24 -42.21
CA MET A 1 40.95 -6.09 -40.85
C MET A 1 40.20 -5.07 -39.99
N PHE A 2 40.01 -3.81 -40.43
CA PHE A 2 39.39 -2.73 -39.62
C PHE A 2 37.90 -2.92 -39.27
N ARG A 3 37.16 -3.70 -40.05
CA ARG A 3 35.70 -3.92 -39.86
C ARG A 3 35.41 -4.88 -38.71
N SER A 4 36.19 -5.95 -38.56
CA SER A 4 36.11 -6.86 -37.41
C SER A 4 36.59 -6.21 -36.11
N LEU A 5 37.58 -5.31 -36.17
CA LEU A 5 38.06 -4.58 -34.99
C LEU A 5 37.00 -3.63 -34.43
N ARG A 6 36.24 -2.94 -35.30
CA ARG A 6 35.13 -2.06 -34.87
C ARG A 6 33.96 -2.84 -34.26
N VAL A 7 33.62 -3.99 -34.84
CA VAL A 7 32.57 -4.87 -34.28
C VAL A 7 32.98 -5.41 -32.91
N PHE A 8 34.24 -5.83 -32.77
CA PHE A 8 34.78 -6.32 -31.50
C PHE A 8 34.77 -5.22 -30.41
N LEU A 9 35.12 -3.99 -30.78
CA LEU A 9 35.12 -2.85 -29.87
C LEU A 9 33.70 -2.45 -29.45
N CYS A 10 32.70 -2.50 -30.35
CA CYS A 10 31.30 -2.29 -30.00
C CYS A 10 30.75 -3.36 -29.04
N VAL A 11 31.13 -4.63 -29.23
CA VAL A 11 30.72 -5.74 -28.35
C VAL A 11 31.30 -5.55 -26.95
N ILE A 12 32.58 -5.20 -26.82
CA ILE A 12 33.22 -4.93 -25.53
C ILE A 12 32.51 -3.78 -24.80
N VAL A 13 32.25 -2.67 -25.50
CA VAL A 13 31.55 -1.51 -24.91
C VAL A 13 30.15 -1.91 -24.43
N SER A 14 29.40 -2.66 -25.24
CA SER A 14 28.06 -3.13 -24.86
C SER A 14 28.07 -4.05 -23.64
N VAL A 15 29.09 -4.91 -23.50
CA VAL A 15 29.23 -5.81 -22.34
C VAL A 15 29.59 -5.03 -21.07
N THR A 16 30.45 -4.01 -21.18
CA THR A 16 30.82 -3.19 -20.02
C THR A 16 29.65 -2.36 -19.48
N VAL A 17 28.78 -1.83 -20.36
CA VAL A 17 27.60 -1.05 -19.95
C VAL A 17 26.58 -1.90 -19.20
N LEU A 18 26.45 -3.18 -19.54
CA LEU A 18 25.51 -4.10 -18.89
C LEU A 18 25.94 -4.54 -17.48
N ASN A 19 27.21 -4.44 -17.13
CA ASN A 19 27.72 -4.88 -15.82
C ASN A 19 27.61 -3.81 -14.71
N SER A 20 27.36 -2.55 -15.03
CA SER A 20 27.24 -1.47 -14.03
C SER A 20 25.81 -1.27 -13.48
N ALA A 21 24.88 -2.19 -13.76
CA ALA A 21 23.46 -2.03 -13.44
C ALA A 21 23.03 -2.56 -12.06
N CYS A 22 23.97 -2.89 -11.16
CA CYS A 22 23.64 -3.31 -9.81
C CYS A 22 24.64 -2.77 -8.80
N ASP A 23 24.19 -1.80 -8.00
CA ASP A 23 24.59 -1.64 -6.60
C ASP A 23 23.63 -0.65 -5.95
N ASN A 24 22.55 -1.16 -5.37
CA ASN A 24 21.80 -0.58 -4.26
C ASN A 24 21.01 -1.72 -3.59
N ALA A 25 21.73 -2.64 -2.96
CA ALA A 25 21.11 -3.47 -1.94
C ALA A 25 20.88 -2.56 -0.73
N GLU A 26 19.64 -2.14 -0.50
CA GLU A 26 19.26 -1.53 0.77
C GLU A 26 19.60 -2.51 1.89
N GLU A 27 20.43 -2.07 2.84
CA GLU A 27 20.55 -2.74 4.13
C GLU A 27 19.17 -2.80 4.78
N VAL A 28 18.53 -3.97 4.76
CA VAL A 28 17.36 -4.23 5.60
C VAL A 28 17.87 -4.27 7.04
N LYS A 29 17.89 -3.10 7.69
CA LYS A 29 18.08 -2.99 9.13
C LYS A 29 17.04 -3.91 9.80
N PRO A 30 17.44 -4.84 10.68
CA PRO A 30 16.48 -5.64 11.41
C PRO A 30 15.56 -4.68 12.15
N ALA A 31 14.24 -4.83 11.95
CA ALA A 31 13.25 -4.01 12.59
C ALA A 31 13.39 -4.17 14.11
N THR A 32 14.11 -3.23 14.73
CA THR A 32 13.93 -2.90 16.14
C THR A 32 12.43 -2.76 16.33
N GLN A 33 11.84 -3.44 17.30
CA GLN A 33 10.39 -3.38 17.58
C GLN A 33 9.99 -1.90 17.63
N SER A 34 9.44 -1.40 16.53
CA SER A 34 9.02 -0.02 16.40
C SER A 34 7.80 0.12 17.29
N GLU A 35 7.76 1.19 18.07
CA GLU A 35 6.52 1.60 18.71
C GLU A 35 5.40 1.65 17.66
N PRO A 36 4.20 1.17 17.98
CA PRO A 36 3.08 1.20 17.05
C PRO A 36 2.78 2.66 16.66
N LEU A 37 2.58 2.88 15.36
CA LEU A 37 2.24 4.21 14.83
C LEU A 37 0.86 4.69 15.31
N PHE A 38 -0.02 3.76 15.68
CA PHE A 38 -1.38 4.05 16.15
C PHE A 38 -1.62 3.53 17.55
N ASN A 39 -2.31 4.37 18.33
CA ASN A 39 -2.88 3.99 19.61
C ASN A 39 -4.39 3.82 19.46
N LEU A 40 -4.92 2.73 20.02
CA LEU A 40 -6.37 2.55 20.12
C LEU A 40 -6.93 3.54 21.12
N LEU A 41 -7.81 4.44 20.67
CA LEU A 41 -8.51 5.40 21.53
C LEU A 41 -9.95 4.93 21.79
N PRO A 42 -10.46 5.09 23.03
CA PRO A 42 -11.87 4.80 23.31
C PRO A 42 -12.78 5.80 22.59
N SER A 43 -14.02 5.38 22.26
CA SER A 43 -14.98 6.24 21.56
C SER A 43 -15.34 7.51 22.35
N SER A 44 -15.24 7.47 23.69
CA SER A 44 -15.39 8.64 24.56
C SER A 44 -14.37 9.76 24.30
N GLU A 45 -13.21 9.42 23.74
CA GLU A 45 -12.17 10.41 23.41
C GLU A 45 -12.30 10.88 21.95
N THR A 46 -12.63 9.98 21.03
CA THR A 46 -12.75 10.32 19.60
C THR A 46 -14.11 10.90 19.23
N ASN A 47 -15.14 10.67 20.05
CA ASN A 47 -16.55 10.94 19.77
C ASN A 47 -17.04 10.25 18.46
N ILE A 48 -16.37 9.17 18.05
CA ILE A 48 -16.76 8.36 16.89
C ILE A 48 -17.58 7.18 17.40
N ASP A 49 -18.90 7.30 17.28
CA ASP A 49 -19.86 6.22 17.55
C ASP A 49 -20.62 5.91 16.26
N PHE A 50 -20.24 4.85 15.55
CA PHE A 50 -20.90 4.43 14.31
C PHE A 50 -21.42 3.00 14.41
N VAL A 51 -22.67 2.79 13.99
CA VAL A 51 -23.24 1.46 13.82
C VAL A 51 -24.09 1.42 12.54
N ASN A 52 -23.80 0.47 11.65
CA ASN A 52 -24.66 0.19 10.51
C ASN A 52 -25.77 -0.80 10.93
N GLN A 53 -26.74 -0.30 11.70
CA GLN A 53 -27.84 -1.14 12.20
C GLN A 53 -28.89 -1.36 11.12
N LEU A 54 -29.01 -2.59 10.63
CA LEU A 54 -30.06 -3.01 9.71
C LEU A 54 -31.23 -3.65 10.48
N THR A 55 -32.45 -3.43 10.01
CA THR A 55 -33.67 -4.07 10.55
C THR A 55 -34.36 -4.88 9.47
N GLU A 56 -34.28 -6.20 9.58
CA GLU A 56 -34.87 -7.10 8.60
C GLU A 56 -36.38 -7.31 8.83
N ALA A 57 -37.10 -7.45 7.73
CA ALA A 57 -38.52 -7.85 7.71
C ALA A 57 -38.81 -8.58 6.39
N PRO A 58 -40.00 -9.20 6.24
CA PRO A 58 -40.37 -9.93 5.02
C PRO A 58 -40.21 -9.11 3.73
N ASN A 59 -40.41 -7.79 3.80
CA ASN A 59 -40.27 -6.87 2.68
C ASN A 59 -39.01 -5.99 2.72
N THR A 60 -38.14 -6.14 3.74
CA THR A 60 -36.91 -5.36 3.92
C THR A 60 -35.75 -6.31 4.17
N ASN A 61 -35.22 -6.87 3.09
CA ASN A 61 -34.09 -7.80 3.06
C ASN A 61 -33.49 -7.86 1.65
N VAL A 62 -32.37 -8.56 1.49
CA VAL A 62 -31.67 -8.68 0.20
C VAL A 62 -32.48 -9.29 -0.93
N LEU A 63 -33.42 -10.20 -0.62
CA LEU A 63 -34.26 -10.83 -1.63
C LEU A 63 -35.27 -9.85 -2.24
N MET A 64 -35.59 -8.79 -1.49
CA MET A 64 -36.52 -7.73 -1.90
C MET A 64 -35.81 -6.49 -2.45
N TYR A 65 -34.58 -6.25 -1.99
CA TYR A 65 -33.74 -5.16 -2.49
C TYR A 65 -32.26 -5.57 -2.42
N GLU A 66 -31.63 -5.74 -3.58
CA GLU A 66 -30.26 -6.24 -3.70
C GLU A 66 -29.23 -5.40 -2.92
N TYR A 67 -29.47 -4.09 -2.78
CA TYR A 67 -28.54 -3.20 -2.09
C TYR A 67 -28.85 -3.00 -0.60
N PHE A 68 -29.73 -3.81 -0.01
CA PHE A 68 -30.12 -3.68 1.41
C PHE A 68 -28.92 -3.80 2.36
N TYR A 69 -27.90 -4.57 1.97
CA TYR A 69 -26.67 -4.77 2.74
C TYR A 69 -25.49 -3.90 2.30
N ASN A 70 -25.65 -3.02 1.30
CA ASN A 70 -24.56 -2.14 0.86
C ASN A 70 -24.11 -1.17 1.98
N GLY A 71 -24.99 -0.90 2.95
CA GLY A 71 -24.62 -0.30 4.23
C GLY A 71 -23.92 1.06 4.16
N GLY A 72 -23.28 1.43 5.27
CA GLY A 72 -22.41 2.59 5.41
C GLY A 72 -21.28 2.28 6.39
N GLY A 73 -20.25 3.13 6.45
CA GLY A 73 -19.08 2.91 7.29
C GLY A 73 -18.35 4.20 7.64
N VAL A 74 -17.36 4.06 8.53
CA VAL A 74 -16.38 5.12 8.86
C VAL A 74 -15.02 4.67 8.35
N ALA A 75 -14.31 5.59 7.70
CA ALA A 75 -12.95 5.39 7.23
C ALA A 75 -12.05 6.48 7.82
N VAL A 76 -10.77 6.18 7.94
CA VAL A 76 -9.74 7.17 8.29
C VAL A 76 -8.86 7.40 7.06
N GLY A 77 -8.36 8.63 6.88
CA GLY A 77 -7.64 9.07 5.69
C GLY A 77 -6.47 9.99 6.04
N ASP A 78 -5.31 9.79 5.41
CA ASP A 78 -4.22 10.75 5.35
C ASP A 78 -4.50 11.67 4.15
N LEU A 79 -4.96 12.89 4.43
CA LEU A 79 -5.38 13.85 3.40
C LEU A 79 -4.26 14.80 2.99
N ASN A 80 -3.23 14.94 3.82
CA ASN A 80 -2.07 15.79 3.54
C ASN A 80 -0.91 15.02 2.89
N GLY A 81 -0.99 13.69 2.83
CA GLY A 81 -0.06 12.83 2.11
C GLY A 81 1.34 12.83 2.73
N ASP A 82 1.43 13.01 4.04
CA ASP A 82 2.71 13.02 4.74
C ASP A 82 3.20 11.60 5.08
N GLY A 83 2.40 10.57 4.77
CA GLY A 83 2.78 9.17 4.92
C GLY A 83 2.86 8.71 6.37
N SER A 84 2.43 9.54 7.32
CA SER A 84 2.57 9.24 8.75
C SER A 84 1.37 8.47 9.33
N GLY A 85 0.40 8.08 8.50
CA GLY A 85 -0.92 7.69 8.99
C GLY A 85 -1.59 6.44 8.40
N LEU A 86 -1.31 5.99 7.18
CA LEU A 86 -2.12 4.92 6.55
C LEU A 86 -1.43 4.08 5.47
N ASP A 87 -0.14 4.26 5.31
CA ASP A 87 0.70 3.34 4.55
C ASP A 87 0.54 1.94 5.17
N GLY A 88 -0.04 1.00 4.41
CA GLY A 88 -0.38 -0.35 4.86
C GLY A 88 0.81 -1.27 5.13
N THR A 89 1.95 -0.73 5.58
CA THR A 89 3.05 -1.49 6.16
C THR A 89 2.82 -1.70 7.66
N ALA A 90 1.89 -2.61 7.97
CA ALA A 90 1.85 -3.33 9.23
C ALA A 90 2.20 -4.80 8.97
#